data_AF-A0A0F9DDK5-F1
#
_entry.id   AF-A0A0F9DDK5-F1
#
_cell.length_a   1.000
_cell.length_b   1.000
_cell.length_c   1.000
_cell.angle_alpha   90.00
_cell.angle_beta   90.00
_cell.angle_gamma   90.00
#
_symmetry.space_group_name_H-M   'P 1'
#
loop_
_entity.id
_entity.type
_entity.pdbx_description
1 polymer ?
#
loop_
_entity_poly.entity_id
_entity_poly.type
_entity_poly.pdbx_seq_one_letter_code
_entity_poly.pdbx_strand_id
1 'polypeptide(L)'
;GFEDFPYHSARWKRPAQEKHGRGIGTEILPQIKVLDRSMRNWIDVGNRWANPPMEILFSVNGPVRVTPGAKNVVQELNSIRALDNKLYGNMPITEISLDRQQDLIHRAFFKDAFSPLENLTGDRRTTLEIRERIKATWHKIGPPVARVWYELLDNCVTRSILLLIRNGVVERPPTELQGVNFGLEFVGPFALELRSQQAKAFQEWVFFVGEMEATFPGATDNVDPDDAVMRMGRTLGVNAEDMASEEERDEKRRIRQAEEEAQLAQRLRLPSFQLRPPTI
;
A
#
# COMPACT_ATOMS: atom_id res chain seq x y z
N GLY A 1 4.99 -21.51 -32.65
CA GLY A 1 5.27 -21.20 -31.24
C GLY A 1 4.84 -19.77 -30.96
N PHE A 2 4.68 -19.39 -29.69
CA PHE A 2 4.49 -17.99 -29.32
C PHE A 2 5.85 -17.30 -29.20
N GLU A 3 5.97 -16.06 -29.69
CA GLU A 3 7.18 -15.22 -29.53
C GLU A 3 7.35 -14.81 -28.06
N ASP A 4 6.24 -14.42 -27.42
CA ASP A 4 6.19 -14.05 -26.00
C ASP A 4 5.22 -14.94 -25.22
N PHE A 5 5.46 -15.09 -23.92
CA PHE A 5 4.62 -15.90 -23.05
C PHE A 5 3.21 -15.31 -22.94
N PRO A 6 2.13 -16.04 -23.34
CA PRO A 6 0.80 -15.47 -23.49
C PRO A 6 -0.01 -15.31 -22.20
N TYR A 7 0.43 -15.94 -21.11
CA TYR A 7 -0.29 -15.95 -19.84
C TYR A 7 0.51 -15.22 -18.77
N HIS A 8 -0.14 -14.40 -17.97
CA HIS A 8 0.52 -13.73 -16.84
C HIS A 8 -0.27 -14.03 -15.57
N SER A 9 0.44 -14.35 -14.50
CA SER A 9 -0.15 -14.68 -13.20
C SER A 9 0.66 -14.01 -12.11
N ALA A 10 0.00 -13.22 -11.26
CA ALA A 10 0.64 -12.63 -10.09
C ALA A 10 0.44 -13.48 -8.85
N ARG A 11 1.41 -13.41 -7.94
CA ARG A 11 1.32 -14.00 -6.61
C ARG A 11 1.14 -12.90 -5.58
N TRP A 12 0.17 -13.08 -4.69
CA TRP A 12 -0.05 -12.17 -3.57
C TRP A 12 1.12 -12.20 -2.57
N LYS A 13 1.50 -13.41 -2.13
CA LYS A 13 2.65 -13.69 -1.28
C LYS A 13 3.47 -14.83 -1.86
N ARG A 14 4.80 -14.72 -1.75
CA ARG A 14 5.75 -15.75 -2.17
C ARG A 14 6.46 -16.32 -0.95
N PRO A 15 6.01 -17.47 -0.41
CA PRO A 15 6.78 -18.23 0.57
C PRO A 15 8.11 -18.68 -0.05
N ALA A 16 9.17 -18.76 0.76
CA ALA A 16 10.44 -19.29 0.29
C ALA A 16 10.24 -20.73 -0.21
N GLN A 17 10.88 -21.06 -1.35
CA GLN A 17 10.86 -22.40 -1.96
C GLN A 17 9.51 -22.91 -2.50
N GLU A 18 8.45 -22.10 -2.54
CA GLU A 18 7.18 -22.48 -3.17
C GLU A 18 7.07 -21.93 -4.61
N LYS A 19 6.56 -22.77 -5.54
CA LYS A 19 6.24 -22.36 -6.92
C LYS A 19 4.98 -21.49 -6.97
N HIS A 20 3.97 -21.84 -6.18
CA HIS A 20 2.68 -21.17 -6.14
C HIS A 20 2.64 -20.08 -5.05
N GLY A 21 1.88 -19.02 -5.32
CA GLY A 21 1.62 -17.98 -4.33
C GLY A 21 0.52 -18.39 -3.34
N ARG A 22 0.52 -17.77 -2.17
CA ARG A 22 -0.58 -17.88 -1.19
C ARG A 22 -1.36 -16.58 -1.15
N GLY A 23 -2.68 -16.69 -1.17
CA GLY A 23 -3.60 -15.55 -1.01
C GLY A 23 -3.99 -15.33 0.44
N ILE A 24 -4.45 -14.12 0.76
CA ILE A 24 -4.95 -13.75 2.10
C ILE A 24 -6.02 -14.75 2.56
N GLY A 25 -6.96 -15.10 1.68
CA GLY A 25 -8.06 -16.01 2.00
C GLY A 25 -7.59 -17.40 2.44
N THR A 26 -6.46 -17.88 1.93
CA THR A 26 -5.87 -19.16 2.37
C THR A 26 -5.25 -19.03 3.78
N GLU A 27 -4.62 -17.89 4.08
CA GLU A 27 -3.99 -17.64 5.38
C GLU A 27 -5.03 -17.50 6.51
N ILE A 28 -6.14 -16.79 6.24
CA ILE A 28 -7.19 -16.56 7.24
C ILE A 28 -8.35 -17.56 7.18
N LEU A 29 -8.25 -18.59 6.33
CA LEU A 29 -9.27 -19.63 6.20
C LEU A 29 -9.70 -20.25 7.54
N PRO A 30 -8.80 -20.54 8.50
CA PRO A 30 -9.21 -21.05 9.82
C PRO A 30 -10.14 -20.08 10.55
N GLN A 31 -9.84 -18.78 10.50
CA GLN A 31 -10.65 -17.75 11.15
C GLN A 31 -12.03 -17.62 10.51
N ILE A 32 -12.10 -17.67 9.17
CA ILE A 32 -13.36 -17.64 8.42
C ILE A 32 -14.25 -18.83 8.84
N LYS A 33 -13.66 -20.03 9.00
CA LYS A 33 -14.39 -21.22 9.46
C LYS A 33 -14.88 -21.10 10.90
N VAL A 34 -14.09 -20.45 11.78
CA VAL A 34 -14.50 -20.17 13.17
C VAL A 34 -15.66 -19.17 13.20
N LEU A 35 -15.61 -18.12 12.37
CA LEU A 35 -16.71 -17.17 12.26
C LEU A 35 -17.98 -17.83 11.74
N ASP A 36 -17.90 -18.62 10.66
CA ASP A 36 -19.06 -19.34 10.10
C ASP A 36 -19.70 -20.26 11.15
N ARG A 37 -18.90 -21.04 11.88
CA ARG A 37 -19.42 -21.89 12.97
C ARG A 37 -20.06 -21.07 14.09
N SER A 38 -19.40 -20.01 14.53
CA SER A 38 -19.90 -19.14 15.60
C SER A 38 -21.22 -18.46 15.20
N MET A 39 -21.34 -18.02 13.95
CA MET A 39 -22.55 -17.40 13.42
C MET A 39 -23.71 -18.39 13.35
N ARG A 40 -23.46 -19.64 12.92
CA ARG A 40 -24.49 -20.70 12.94
C ARG A 40 -24.98 -20.99 14.36
N ASN A 41 -24.06 -21.07 15.32
CA ASN A 41 -24.41 -21.27 16.73
C ASN A 41 -25.22 -20.08 17.27
N TRP A 42 -24.85 -18.86 16.92
CA TRP A 42 -25.57 -17.66 17.30
C TRP A 42 -27.02 -17.65 16.78
N ILE A 43 -27.20 -17.99 15.50
CA ILE A 43 -28.54 -18.13 14.89
C ILE A 43 -29.35 -19.23 15.59
N ASP A 44 -28.73 -20.39 15.88
CA ASP A 44 -29.40 -21.48 16.59
C ASP A 44 -29.83 -21.06 18.01
N VAL A 45 -28.96 -20.37 18.75
CA VAL A 45 -29.31 -19.82 20.07
C VAL A 45 -30.46 -18.80 19.95
N GLY A 46 -30.43 -17.91 18.96
CA GLY A 46 -31.52 -16.97 18.69
C GLY A 46 -32.84 -17.68 18.36
N ASN A 47 -32.79 -18.75 17.56
CA ASN A 47 -33.96 -19.57 17.24
C ASN A 47 -34.52 -20.30 18.46
N ARG A 48 -33.65 -20.85 19.32
CA ARG A 48 -34.05 -21.49 20.59
C ARG A 48 -34.58 -20.50 21.62
N TRP A 49 -34.13 -19.25 21.57
CA TRP A 49 -34.68 -18.19 22.42
C TRP A 49 -36.06 -17.74 21.91
N ALA A 50 -36.21 -17.58 20.59
CA ALA A 50 -37.49 -17.22 19.97
C ALA A 50 -38.54 -18.34 20.06
N ASN A 51 -38.13 -19.60 19.89
CA ASN A 51 -38.97 -20.78 19.96
C ASN A 51 -38.30 -21.82 20.88
N PRO A 52 -38.45 -21.69 22.20
CA PRO A 52 -37.82 -22.60 23.15
C PRO A 52 -38.40 -24.02 23.03
N PRO A 53 -37.59 -25.06 23.27
CA PRO A 53 -38.13 -26.40 23.44
C PRO A 53 -39.10 -26.41 24.61
N MET A 54 -40.25 -27.07 24.41
CA MET A 54 -41.30 -27.15 25.41
C MET A 54 -41.24 -28.50 26.11
N GLU A 55 -41.36 -28.50 27.44
CA GLU A 55 -41.72 -29.69 28.19
C GLU A 55 -43.20 -29.97 27.98
N ILE A 56 -43.51 -31.24 27.68
CA ILE A 56 -44.87 -31.71 27.45
C ILE A 56 -45.14 -32.92 28.36
N LEU A 57 -46.28 -32.92 29.05
CA LEU A 57 -46.77 -34.11 29.73
C LEU A 57 -47.34 -35.12 28.72
N PHE A 58 -47.29 -36.41 29.06
CA PHE A 58 -47.88 -37.48 28.23
C PHE A 58 -49.39 -37.31 28.01
N SER A 59 -50.08 -36.53 28.85
CA SER A 59 -51.51 -36.22 28.76
C SER A 59 -51.87 -35.21 27.66
N VAL A 60 -50.90 -34.64 26.95
CA VAL A 60 -51.12 -33.73 25.82
C VAL A 60 -51.43 -34.52 24.55
N ASN A 61 -52.62 -34.30 23.97
CA ASN A 61 -53.05 -35.00 22.76
C ASN A 61 -52.61 -34.27 21.49
N GLY A 62 -51.73 -34.91 20.71
CA GLY A 62 -51.29 -34.43 19.39
C GLY A 62 -50.02 -33.57 19.40
N PRO A 63 -49.51 -33.18 18.22
CA PRO A 63 -48.29 -32.38 18.12
C PRO A 63 -48.50 -30.96 18.63
N VAL A 64 -47.61 -30.51 19.53
CA VAL A 64 -47.65 -29.15 20.09
C VAL A 64 -47.30 -28.13 19.02
N ARG A 65 -48.13 -27.10 18.89
CA ARG A 65 -47.93 -25.98 17.97
C ARG A 65 -47.38 -24.78 18.76
N VAL A 66 -46.26 -24.22 18.29
CA VAL A 66 -45.55 -23.07 18.88
C VAL A 66 -45.75 -21.76 18.08
N THR A 67 -46.61 -21.76 17.06
CA THR A 67 -46.91 -20.56 16.28
C THR A 67 -47.74 -19.55 17.09
N PRO A 68 -47.56 -18.22 16.87
CA PRO A 68 -48.37 -17.20 17.52
C PRO A 68 -49.89 -17.45 17.35
N GLY A 69 -50.65 -17.43 18.45
CA GLY A 69 -52.10 -17.67 18.44
C GLY A 69 -52.53 -19.15 18.34
N ALA A 70 -51.60 -20.10 18.38
CA ALA A 70 -51.95 -21.53 18.41
C ALA A 70 -52.71 -21.91 19.69
N LYS A 71 -53.75 -22.72 19.54
CA LYS A 71 -54.49 -23.32 20.65
C LYS A 71 -54.09 -24.79 20.77
N ASN A 72 -53.38 -25.14 21.84
CA ASN A 72 -53.03 -26.52 22.16
C ASN A 72 -54.04 -27.08 23.18
N VAL A 73 -54.60 -28.27 22.91
CA VAL A 73 -55.57 -28.92 23.80
C VAL A 73 -54.80 -29.68 24.89
N VAL A 74 -55.04 -29.31 26.15
CA VAL A 74 -54.37 -29.89 27.30
C VAL A 74 -55.38 -30.43 28.31
N GLN A 75 -55.06 -31.54 28.97
CA GLN A 75 -55.91 -32.12 30.03
C GLN A 75 -55.71 -31.43 31.38
N GLU A 76 -54.49 -30.95 31.66
CA GLU A 76 -54.15 -30.21 32.87
C GLU A 76 -53.55 -28.85 32.50
N LEU A 77 -53.90 -27.81 33.27
CA LEU A 77 -53.27 -26.49 33.17
C LEU A 77 -51.76 -26.62 33.49
N ASN A 78 -50.91 -25.85 32.81
CA ASN A 78 -49.43 -25.90 32.91
C ASN A 78 -48.75 -27.18 32.39
N SER A 79 -49.47 -28.06 31.70
CA SER A 79 -48.90 -29.29 31.08
C SER A 79 -47.96 -29.04 29.89
N ILE A 80 -47.96 -27.82 29.35
CA ILE A 80 -47.02 -27.35 28.33
C ILE A 80 -46.31 -26.13 28.91
N ARG A 81 -45.00 -26.23 29.14
CA ARG A 81 -44.18 -25.12 29.62
C ARG A 81 -42.89 -25.06 28.82
N ALA A 82 -42.35 -23.85 28.63
CA ALA A 82 -41.00 -23.74 28.10
C ALA A 82 -40.07 -24.47 29.07
N LEU A 83 -39.19 -25.31 28.53
CA LEU A 83 -38.13 -25.88 29.34
C LEU A 83 -37.32 -24.68 29.84
N ASP A 84 -37.28 -24.46 31.16
CA ASP A 84 -36.48 -23.39 31.78
C ASP A 84 -35.02 -23.76 31.62
N ASN A 85 -34.56 -23.60 30.39
CA ASN A 85 -33.17 -23.59 30.08
C ASN A 85 -32.76 -22.20 30.49
N LYS A 86 -31.97 -22.09 31.56
CA LYS A 86 -31.25 -20.89 31.97
C LYS A 86 -30.26 -20.46 30.87
N LEU A 87 -30.76 -20.27 29.65
CA LEU A 87 -30.14 -19.70 28.48
C LEU A 87 -29.99 -18.19 28.69
N TYR A 88 -29.64 -17.78 29.91
CA TYR A 88 -28.93 -16.54 30.19
C TYR A 88 -27.47 -16.69 29.75
N GLY A 89 -27.23 -17.38 28.63
CA GLY A 89 -25.99 -17.23 27.90
C GLY A 89 -25.85 -15.74 27.62
N ASN A 90 -24.69 -15.17 27.95
CA ASN A 90 -24.47 -13.74 27.82
C ASN A 90 -24.41 -13.40 26.31
N MET A 91 -25.59 -13.23 25.71
CA MET A 91 -25.78 -12.91 24.30
C MET A 91 -24.93 -11.68 23.89
N PRO A 92 -24.84 -10.62 24.74
CA PRO A 92 -23.91 -9.52 24.50
C PRO A 92 -22.42 -9.93 24.38
N ILE A 93 -21.93 -10.87 25.20
CA ILE A 93 -20.53 -11.33 25.09
C ILE A 93 -20.30 -12.07 23.78
N THR A 94 -21.24 -12.91 23.36
CA THR A 94 -21.12 -13.64 22.09
C THR A 94 -21.21 -12.71 20.88
N GLU A 95 -22.03 -11.66 20.93
CA GLU A 95 -22.09 -10.62 19.91
C GLU A 95 -20.75 -9.87 19.81
N ILE A 96 -20.20 -9.40 20.94
CA ILE A 96 -18.87 -8.77 20.98
C ILE A 96 -17.78 -9.70 20.43
N SER A 97 -17.87 -11.00 20.71
CA SER A 97 -16.94 -11.99 20.17
C SER A 97 -17.08 -12.12 18.65
N LEU A 98 -18.30 -12.14 18.10
CA LEU A 98 -18.56 -12.17 16.67
C LEU A 98 -18.04 -10.92 15.97
N ASP A 99 -18.27 -9.74 16.54
CA ASP A 99 -17.77 -8.48 15.98
C ASP A 99 -16.24 -8.46 15.93
N ARG A 100 -15.57 -8.89 17.01
CA ARG A 100 -14.09 -9.02 17.03
C ARG A 100 -13.57 -9.96 15.94
N GLN A 101 -14.30 -11.04 15.65
CA GLN A 101 -13.94 -12.00 14.61
C GLN A 101 -14.13 -11.40 13.21
N GLN A 102 -15.23 -10.69 12.97
CA GLN A 102 -15.48 -9.96 11.73
C GLN A 102 -14.42 -8.88 11.50
N ASP A 103 -14.09 -8.11 12.54
CA ASP A 103 -13.07 -7.05 12.48
C ASP A 103 -11.68 -7.60 12.19
N LEU A 104 -11.36 -8.80 12.67
CA LEU A 104 -10.10 -9.48 12.32
C LEU A 104 -10.05 -9.81 10.82
N ILE A 105 -11.15 -10.30 10.26
CA ILE A 105 -11.26 -10.60 8.82
C ILE A 105 -11.22 -9.32 8.00
N HIS A 106 -11.94 -8.28 8.41
CA HIS A 106 -11.91 -6.95 7.77
C HIS A 106 -10.49 -6.37 7.73
N ARG A 107 -9.76 -6.44 8.84
CA ARG A 107 -8.36 -5.98 8.90
C ARG A 107 -7.45 -6.82 8.01
N ALA A 108 -7.64 -8.15 7.97
CA ALA A 108 -6.85 -9.02 7.11
C ALA A 108 -7.04 -8.74 5.61
N PHE A 109 -8.25 -8.37 5.19
CA PHE A 109 -8.56 -7.96 3.82
C PHE A 109 -8.35 -6.46 3.56
N PHE A 110 -7.68 -5.75 4.48
CA PHE A 110 -7.38 -4.33 4.35
C PHE A 110 -8.61 -3.44 4.11
N LYS A 111 -9.75 -3.73 4.74
CA LYS A 111 -10.96 -2.89 4.65
C LYS A 111 -10.66 -1.42 4.95
N ASP A 112 -9.85 -1.18 5.99
CA ASP A 112 -9.42 0.16 6.42
C ASP A 112 -8.61 0.92 5.37
N ALA A 113 -8.11 0.24 4.33
CA ALA A 113 -7.37 0.83 3.25
C ALA A 113 -8.21 1.37 2.11
N PHE A 114 -9.28 0.65 1.79
CA PHE A 114 -10.20 1.06 0.74
C PHE A 114 -11.21 2.08 1.28
N SER A 115 -11.45 2.06 2.60
CA SER A 115 -12.31 3.01 3.28
C SER A 115 -11.61 3.69 4.46
N PRO A 116 -10.52 4.45 4.26
CA PRO A 116 -9.76 5.07 5.35
C PRO A 116 -10.55 6.12 6.13
N LEU A 117 -11.66 6.60 5.54
CA LEU A 117 -12.58 7.58 6.08
C LEU A 117 -13.85 6.98 6.71
N GLU A 118 -14.14 5.69 6.50
CA GLU A 118 -15.28 5.04 7.15
C GLU A 118 -14.96 4.71 8.61
N ASN A 119 -15.99 4.75 9.47
CA ASN A 119 -15.91 4.50 10.91
C ASN A 119 -15.02 5.47 11.71
N LEU A 120 -14.81 6.67 11.17
CA LEU A 120 -14.10 7.73 11.88
C LEU A 120 -15.01 8.40 12.92
N THR A 121 -14.71 8.19 14.20
CA THR A 121 -15.34 8.92 15.31
C THR A 121 -14.74 10.33 15.41
N GLY A 122 -15.56 11.38 15.34
CA GLY A 122 -15.16 12.79 15.51
C GLY A 122 -15.32 13.67 14.27
N ASP A 123 -15.92 14.84 14.45
CA ASP A 123 -16.41 15.76 13.40
C ASP A 123 -15.37 16.78 12.89
N ARG A 124 -14.21 16.87 13.55
CA ARG A 124 -13.13 17.81 13.19
C ARG A 124 -11.82 17.08 13.04
N ARG A 125 -11.38 16.91 11.80
CA ARG A 125 -10.07 16.32 11.48
C ARG A 125 -9.25 17.24 10.60
N THR A 126 -7.96 17.29 10.87
CA THR A 126 -7.00 18.07 10.09
C THR A 126 -6.62 17.30 8.82
N THR A 127 -6.48 18.02 7.70
CA THR A 127 -6.05 17.46 6.40
C THR A 127 -4.73 16.67 6.48
N LEU A 128 -3.86 17.00 7.43
CA LEU A 128 -2.62 16.28 7.71
C LEU A 128 -2.86 14.86 8.23
N GLU A 129 -3.78 14.68 9.18
CA GLU A 129 -4.08 13.37 9.78
C GLU A 129 -4.62 12.41 8.73
N ILE A 130 -5.52 12.89 7.86
CA ILE A 130 -6.08 12.11 6.76
C ILE A 130 -4.96 11.65 5.82
N ARG A 131 -4.03 12.55 5.47
CA ARG A 131 -2.91 12.23 4.57
C ARG A 131 -1.97 11.19 5.20
N GLU A 132 -1.59 11.36 6.45
CA GLU A 132 -0.71 10.40 7.15
C GLU A 132 -1.39 9.04 7.34
N ARG A 133 -2.69 9.01 7.56
CA ARG A 133 -3.46 7.76 7.67
C ARG A 133 -3.51 7.01 6.33
N ILE A 134 -3.80 7.73 5.24
CA ILE A 134 -3.76 7.18 3.89
C ILE A 134 -2.36 6.58 3.61
N LYS A 135 -1.29 7.31 3.92
CA LYS A 135 0.09 6.81 3.79
C LYS A 135 0.37 5.56 4.60
N ALA A 136 0.01 5.56 5.90
CA ALA A 136 0.22 4.42 6.79
C ALA A 136 -0.52 3.17 6.28
N THR A 137 -1.68 3.37 5.66
CA THR A 137 -2.42 2.27 5.07
C THR A 137 -1.81 1.77 3.76
N TRP A 138 -1.33 2.66 2.89
CA TRP A 138 -0.57 2.27 1.69
C TRP A 138 0.69 1.49 2.01
N HIS A 139 1.38 1.83 3.10
CA HIS A 139 2.56 1.09 3.56
C HIS A 139 2.25 -0.40 3.83
N LYS A 140 1.04 -0.72 4.31
CA LYS A 140 0.62 -2.12 4.59
C LYS A 140 0.29 -2.91 3.32
N ILE A 141 -0.29 -2.25 2.31
CA ILE A 141 -0.71 -2.87 1.05
C ILE A 141 0.40 -2.87 -0.02
N GLY A 142 1.40 -1.99 0.12
CA GLY A 142 2.43 -1.77 -0.89
C GLY A 142 3.13 -3.04 -1.36
N PRO A 143 3.66 -3.91 -0.48
CA PRO A 143 4.41 -5.10 -0.91
C PRO A 143 3.63 -6.10 -1.78
N PRO A 144 2.40 -6.54 -1.42
CA PRO A 144 1.64 -7.43 -2.30
C PRO A 144 1.18 -6.75 -3.60
N VAL A 145 0.82 -5.46 -3.56
CA VAL A 145 0.41 -4.72 -4.77
C VAL A 145 1.59 -4.51 -5.72
N ALA A 146 2.78 -4.17 -5.22
CA ALA A 146 3.99 -4.08 -6.03
C ALA A 146 4.29 -5.42 -6.73
N ARG A 147 4.03 -6.55 -6.06
CA ARG A 147 4.17 -7.87 -6.69
C ARG A 147 3.19 -8.08 -7.83
N VAL A 148 1.91 -7.74 -7.64
CA VAL A 148 0.90 -7.78 -8.71
C VAL A 148 1.31 -6.87 -9.86
N TRP A 149 1.90 -5.72 -9.54
CA TRP A 149 2.43 -4.78 -10.52
C TRP A 149 3.50 -5.41 -11.41
N TYR A 150 4.60 -5.87 -10.82
CA TYR A 150 5.74 -6.39 -11.58
C TYR A 150 5.52 -7.80 -12.16
N GLU A 151 4.78 -8.68 -11.49
CA GLU A 151 4.56 -10.05 -11.97
C GLU A 151 3.46 -10.14 -13.04
N LEU A 152 2.42 -9.30 -12.96
CA LEU A 152 1.26 -9.36 -13.85
C LEU A 152 1.11 -8.13 -14.74
N LEU A 153 0.97 -6.94 -14.16
CA LEU A 153 0.57 -5.75 -14.92
C LEU A 153 1.65 -5.32 -15.91
N ASP A 154 2.90 -5.25 -15.47
CA ASP A 154 4.03 -4.86 -16.31
C ASP A 154 4.16 -5.78 -17.53
N ASN A 155 4.22 -7.09 -17.30
CA ASN A 155 4.30 -8.10 -18.36
C ASN A 155 3.08 -8.07 -19.30
N CYS A 156 1.87 -7.93 -18.74
CA CYS A 156 0.62 -7.90 -19.50
C CYS A 156 0.53 -6.69 -20.43
N VAL A 157 0.89 -5.51 -19.93
CA VAL A 157 0.88 -4.26 -20.72
C VAL A 157 1.99 -4.28 -21.75
N THR A 158 3.20 -4.73 -21.39
CA THR A 158 4.32 -4.94 -22.32
C THR A 158 3.87 -5.78 -23.51
N ARG A 159 3.28 -6.94 -23.23
CA ARG A 159 2.77 -7.84 -24.26
C ARG A 159 1.65 -7.20 -25.08
N SER A 160 0.75 -6.46 -24.45
CA SER A 160 -0.35 -5.79 -25.15
C SER A 160 0.17 -4.76 -26.15
N ILE A 161 1.17 -3.97 -25.77
CA ILE A 161 1.81 -2.99 -26.65
C ILE A 161 2.55 -3.68 -27.80
N LEU A 162 3.32 -4.73 -27.50
CA LEU A 162 4.00 -5.53 -28.53
C LEU A 162 3.02 -6.10 -29.56
N LEU A 163 1.87 -6.60 -29.11
CA LEU A 163 0.81 -7.09 -30.00
C LEU A 163 0.21 -5.98 -30.85
N LEU A 164 0.00 -4.78 -30.30
CA LEU A 164 -0.52 -3.64 -31.06
C LEU A 164 0.46 -3.19 -32.15
N ILE A 165 1.76 -3.13 -31.84
CA ILE A 165 2.83 -2.83 -32.79
C ILE A 165 2.88 -3.89 -33.90
N ARG A 166 2.83 -5.18 -33.51
CA ARG A 166 2.88 -6.31 -34.47
C ARG A 166 1.70 -6.31 -35.44
N ASN A 167 0.51 -5.95 -34.95
CA ASN A 167 -0.71 -5.89 -35.77
C ASN A 167 -0.85 -4.56 -36.53
N GLY A 168 0.13 -3.65 -36.45
CA GLY A 168 0.11 -2.37 -37.16
C GLY A 168 -0.96 -1.40 -36.68
N VAL A 169 -1.46 -1.56 -35.45
CA VAL A 169 -2.44 -0.65 -34.85
C VAL A 169 -1.77 0.64 -34.35
N VAL A 170 -0.51 0.51 -33.91
CA VAL A 170 0.33 1.62 -33.44
C VAL A 170 1.50 1.78 -34.42
N GLU A 171 1.95 3.01 -34.62
CA GLU A 171 3.14 3.29 -35.43
C GLU A 171 4.34 2.49 -34.93
N ARG A 172 5.14 1.99 -35.87
CA ARG A 172 6.34 1.24 -35.50
C ARG A 172 7.32 2.19 -34.82
N PRO A 173 7.98 1.74 -33.74
CA PRO A 173 9.00 2.56 -33.09
C PRO A 173 10.09 2.95 -34.12
N PRO A 174 10.66 4.17 -34.00
CA PRO A 174 11.78 4.64 -34.82
C PRO A 174 12.91 3.61 -34.93
N THR A 175 13.61 3.60 -36.07
CA THR A 175 14.72 2.67 -36.34
C THR A 175 15.82 2.75 -35.28
N GLU A 176 16.02 3.93 -34.68
CA GLU A 176 16.96 4.20 -33.60
C GLU A 176 16.67 3.38 -32.31
N LEU A 177 15.42 2.95 -32.12
CA LEU A 177 14.99 2.16 -30.97
C LEU A 177 15.00 0.64 -31.25
N GLN A 178 15.43 0.20 -32.43
CA GLN A 178 15.53 -1.23 -32.73
C GLN A 178 16.67 -1.88 -31.94
N GLY A 179 16.36 -2.92 -31.17
CA GLY A 179 17.32 -3.64 -30.34
C GLY A 179 17.55 -3.04 -28.95
N VAL A 180 16.88 -1.92 -28.63
CA VAL A 180 16.88 -1.34 -27.28
C VAL A 180 15.77 -2.00 -26.45
N ASN A 181 16.11 -2.46 -25.26
CA ASN A 181 15.10 -2.95 -24.30
C ASN A 181 14.26 -1.75 -23.83
N PHE A 182 12.99 -1.73 -24.22
CA PHE A 182 12.03 -0.75 -23.70
C PHE A 182 11.53 -1.21 -22.33
N GLY A 183 11.67 -0.33 -21.33
CA GLY A 183 11.05 -0.51 -20.02
C GLY A 183 9.76 0.31 -19.97
N LEU A 184 8.67 -0.30 -19.53
CA LEU A 184 7.43 0.43 -19.30
C LEU A 184 7.48 1.10 -17.93
N GLU A 185 7.51 2.42 -17.96
CA GLU A 185 7.45 3.21 -16.74
C GLU A 185 6.03 3.69 -16.51
N PHE A 186 5.35 3.05 -15.58
CA PHE A 186 4.03 3.49 -15.20
C PHE A 186 4.10 4.67 -14.23
N VAL A 187 3.48 5.78 -14.63
CA VAL A 187 3.32 6.96 -13.77
C VAL A 187 1.94 6.86 -13.10
N GLY A 188 1.93 6.37 -11.86
CA GLY A 188 0.73 6.29 -11.02
C GLY A 188 0.98 6.82 -9.61
N PRO A 189 -0.06 7.22 -8.85
CA PRO A 189 0.10 7.77 -7.50
C PRO A 189 0.90 6.87 -6.55
N PHE A 190 0.76 5.54 -6.68
CA PHE A 190 1.52 4.58 -5.89
C PHE A 190 3.00 4.51 -6.29
N ALA A 191 3.29 4.48 -7.60
CA ALA A 191 4.66 4.51 -8.09
C ALA A 191 5.37 5.80 -7.63
N LEU A 192 4.64 6.93 -7.64
CA LEU A 192 5.12 8.20 -7.14
C LEU A 192 5.39 8.18 -5.63
N GLU A 193 4.53 7.56 -4.81
CA GLU A 193 4.77 7.45 -3.37
C GLU A 193 5.96 6.53 -3.04
N LEU A 194 6.11 5.40 -3.74
CA LEU A 194 7.26 4.52 -3.57
C LEU A 194 8.57 5.25 -3.93
N ARG A 195 8.55 6.01 -5.02
CA ARG A 195 9.66 6.87 -5.42
C ARG A 195 9.93 7.98 -4.41
N SER A 196 8.89 8.61 -3.87
CA SER A 196 9.00 9.60 -2.80
C SER A 196 9.69 9.01 -1.55
N GLN A 197 9.41 7.76 -1.19
CA GLN A 197 10.12 7.07 -0.11
C GLN A 197 11.60 6.81 -0.44
N GLN A 198 11.91 6.37 -1.66
CA GLN A 198 13.30 6.19 -2.12
C GLN A 198 14.06 7.52 -2.13
N ALA A 199 13.42 8.59 -2.59
CA ALA A 199 13.95 9.94 -2.59
C ALA A 199 14.27 10.42 -1.18
N LYS A 200 13.36 10.22 -0.22
CA LYS A 200 13.60 10.57 1.19
C LYS A 200 14.75 9.78 1.82
N ALA A 201 14.80 8.46 1.61
CA ALA A 201 15.89 7.64 2.13
C ALA A 201 17.25 8.09 1.59
N PHE A 202 17.31 8.48 0.32
CA PHE A 202 18.52 9.04 -0.27
C PHE A 202 18.88 10.42 0.32
N GLN A 203 17.91 11.30 0.54
CA GLN A 203 18.14 12.60 1.19
C GLN A 203 18.70 12.45 2.61
N GLU A 204 18.12 11.52 3.39
CA GLU A 204 18.61 11.19 4.73
C GLU A 204 20.05 10.64 4.69
N TRP A 205 20.37 9.80 3.71
CA TRP A 205 21.72 9.28 3.52
C TRP A 205 22.73 10.38 3.14
N VAL A 206 22.38 11.27 2.21
CA VAL A 206 23.26 12.40 1.83
C VAL A 206 23.48 13.34 3.02
N PHE A 207 22.45 13.61 3.82
CA PHE A 207 22.60 14.39 5.04
C PHE A 207 23.55 13.73 6.03
N PHE A 208 23.39 12.42 6.26
CA PHE A 208 24.28 11.63 7.11
C PHE A 208 25.73 11.64 6.61
N VAL A 209 25.96 11.51 5.30
CA VAL A 209 27.31 11.61 4.70
C VAL A 209 27.91 13.00 4.93
N GLY A 210 27.11 14.06 4.79
CA GLY A 210 27.53 15.43 5.08
C GLY A 210 27.95 15.66 6.53
N GLU A 211 27.23 15.07 7.49
CA GLU A 211 27.62 15.10 8.91
C GLU A 211 28.91 14.31 9.17
N MET A 212 29.11 13.20 8.46
CA MET A 212 30.30 12.37 8.59
C MET A 212 31.57 13.02 8.08
N GLU A 213 31.49 13.94 7.11
CA GLU A 213 32.66 14.66 6.58
C GLU A 213 33.45 15.39 7.67
N ALA A 214 32.77 15.91 8.71
CA ALA A 214 33.42 16.60 9.83
C ALA A 214 34.26 15.68 10.72
N THR A 215 33.94 14.38 10.74
CA THR A 215 34.62 13.37 11.58
C THR A 215 35.56 12.48 10.75
N PHE A 216 35.16 12.20 9.50
CA PHE A 216 35.86 11.37 8.53
C PHE A 216 35.97 12.15 7.21
N PRO A 217 37.05 12.93 7.00
CA PRO A 217 37.27 13.64 5.75
C PRO A 217 37.31 12.68 4.56
N GLY A 218 36.61 13.03 3.46
CA GLY A 218 36.43 12.18 2.29
C GLY A 218 35.20 11.25 2.35
N ALA A 219 34.35 11.37 3.36
CA ALA A 219 33.07 10.65 3.39
C ALA A 219 32.17 11.02 2.20
N THR A 220 32.25 12.28 1.77
CA THR A 220 31.53 12.83 0.61
C THR A 220 31.95 12.22 -0.72
N ASP A 221 33.13 11.61 -0.84
CA ASP A 221 33.59 10.90 -2.06
C ASP A 221 32.72 9.67 -2.39
N ASN A 222 31.93 9.19 -1.42
CA ASN A 222 31.00 8.08 -1.63
C ASN A 222 29.70 8.50 -2.35
N VAL A 223 29.46 9.80 -2.53
CA VAL A 223 28.27 10.33 -3.19
C VAL A 223 28.69 10.91 -4.54
N ASP A 224 28.14 10.38 -5.62
CA ASP A 224 28.21 11.03 -6.93
C ASP A 224 27.09 12.08 -7.02
N PRO A 225 27.38 13.39 -6.85
CA PRO A 225 26.34 14.42 -6.88
C PRO A 225 25.71 14.57 -8.26
N ASP A 226 26.42 14.19 -9.33
CA ASP A 226 25.99 14.47 -10.70
C ASP A 226 24.90 13.50 -11.11
N ASP A 227 25.14 12.23 -10.85
CA ASP A 227 24.17 11.16 -11.03
C ASP A 227 23.04 11.25 -10.01
N ALA A 228 23.36 11.60 -8.76
CA ALA A 228 22.38 11.69 -7.68
C ALA A 228 21.27 12.69 -7.98
N VAL A 229 21.62 13.91 -8.40
CA VAL A 229 20.65 14.97 -8.70
C VAL A 229 19.76 14.57 -9.87
N MET A 230 20.34 13.98 -10.92
CA MET A 230 19.57 13.55 -12.09
C MET A 230 18.63 12.39 -11.74
N ARG A 231 19.12 11.41 -11.00
CA ARG A 231 18.31 10.28 -10.51
C ARG A 231 17.18 10.75 -9.60
N MET A 232 17.44 11.74 -8.74
CA MET A 232 16.43 12.33 -7.86
C MET A 232 15.34 13.06 -8.65
N GLY A 233 15.70 13.86 -9.65
CA GLY A 233 14.75 14.54 -10.51
C GLY A 233 13.79 13.57 -11.21
N ARG A 234 14.33 12.48 -11.79
CA ARG A 234 13.54 11.40 -12.40
C ARG A 234 12.63 10.71 -11.38
N THR A 235 13.15 10.46 -10.19
CA THR A 235 12.39 9.83 -9.09
C THR A 235 11.21 10.70 -8.66
N LEU A 236 11.39 12.02 -8.59
CA LEU A 236 10.34 12.99 -8.24
C LEU A 236 9.38 13.30 -9.41
N GLY A 237 9.64 12.78 -10.60
CA GLY A 237 8.80 12.99 -11.79
C GLY A 237 9.01 14.34 -12.46
N VAL A 238 10.19 14.94 -12.33
CA VAL A 238 10.58 16.13 -13.11
C VAL A 238 10.67 15.73 -14.59
N ASN A 239 10.13 16.57 -15.48
CA ASN A 239 10.19 16.29 -16.92
C ASN A 239 11.65 16.32 -17.40
N ALA A 240 11.98 15.48 -18.38
CA ALA A 240 13.33 15.43 -18.93
C ALA A 240 13.77 16.77 -19.53
N GLU A 241 12.82 17.57 -20.06
CA GLU A 241 13.07 18.91 -20.61
C GLU A 241 13.51 19.93 -19.54
N ASP A 242 13.10 19.74 -18.28
CA ASP A 242 13.47 20.61 -17.17
C ASP A 242 14.86 20.24 -16.60
N MET A 243 15.45 19.13 -17.07
CA MET A 243 16.72 18.59 -16.60
C MET A 243 17.82 18.91 -17.62
N ALA A 244 18.88 19.60 -17.18
CA ALA A 244 20.01 19.90 -18.05
C ALA A 244 20.72 18.61 -18.53
N SER A 245 21.09 18.58 -19.81
CA SER A 245 21.94 17.53 -20.37
C SER A 245 23.36 17.56 -19.79
N GLU A 246 24.11 16.46 -19.91
CA GLU A 246 25.52 16.42 -19.49
C GLU A 246 26.35 17.52 -20.16
N GLU A 247 26.16 17.71 -21.46
CA GLU A 247 26.86 18.74 -22.25
C GLU A 247 26.57 20.16 -21.75
N GLU A 248 25.30 20.48 -21.48
CA GLU A 248 24.91 21.79 -20.94
C GLU A 248 25.42 22.02 -19.52
N ARG A 249 25.51 20.96 -18.70
CA ARG A 249 26.05 21.04 -17.34
C ARG A 249 27.55 21.31 -17.36
N ASP A 250 28.28 20.60 -18.19
CA ASP A 250 29.73 20.74 -18.30
C ASP A 250 30.11 22.11 -18.86
N GLU A 251 29.35 22.62 -19.85
CA GLU A 251 29.55 23.97 -20.35
C GLU A 251 29.32 25.02 -19.26
N LYS A 252 28.23 24.91 -18.49
CA LYS A 252 27.97 25.81 -17.35
C LYS A 252 29.07 25.73 -16.27
N ARG A 253 29.71 24.58 -16.09
CA ARG A 253 30.86 24.43 -15.17
C ARG A 253 32.11 25.09 -15.70
N ARG A 254 32.44 24.90 -16.98
CA ARG A 254 33.60 25.54 -17.62
C ARG A 254 33.50 27.06 -17.55
N ILE A 255 32.33 27.61 -17.84
CA ILE A 255 32.08 29.05 -17.74
C ILE A 255 32.27 29.54 -16.30
N ARG A 256 31.73 28.83 -15.31
CA ARG A 256 31.85 29.21 -13.90
C ARG A 256 33.29 29.15 -13.39
N GLN A 257 34.05 28.12 -13.77
CA GLN A 257 35.48 28.03 -13.43
C GLN A 257 36.29 29.17 -14.05
N ALA A 258 36.03 29.51 -15.32
CA ALA A 258 36.69 30.63 -15.98
C ALA A 258 36.34 31.98 -15.31
N GLU A 259 35.10 32.15 -14.85
CA GLU A 259 34.68 33.34 -14.10
C GLU A 259 35.34 33.43 -12.72
N GLU A 260 35.45 32.32 -12.00
CA GLU A 260 36.13 32.26 -10.69
C GLU A 260 37.63 32.56 -10.82
N GLU A 261 38.31 32.00 -11.83
CA GLU A 261 39.72 32.30 -12.11
C GLU A 261 39.93 33.76 -12.50
N ALA A 262 39.03 34.33 -13.30
CA ALA A 262 39.07 35.75 -13.67
C ALA A 262 38.86 36.67 -12.45
N GLN A 263 37.95 36.31 -11.53
CA GLN A 263 37.73 37.06 -10.29
C GLN A 263 38.92 36.94 -9.32
N LEU A 264 39.54 35.77 -9.22
CA LEU A 264 40.74 35.58 -8.40
C LEU A 264 41.92 36.40 -8.95
N ALA A 265 42.10 36.40 -10.27
CA ALA A 265 43.12 37.18 -10.96
C ALA A 265 42.89 38.69 -10.80
N GLN A 266 41.63 39.16 -10.80
CA GLN A 266 41.30 40.57 -10.52
C GLN A 266 41.60 40.95 -9.06
N ARG A 267 41.31 40.07 -8.10
CA ARG A 267 41.64 40.28 -6.68
C ARG A 267 43.14 40.38 -6.42
N LEU A 268 43.95 39.60 -7.14
CA LEU A 268 45.42 39.63 -7.07
C LEU A 268 46.04 40.82 -7.84
N ARG A 269 45.29 41.48 -8.74
CA ARG A 269 45.78 42.61 -9.56
C ARG A 269 45.58 44.00 -8.97
N LEU A 270 44.98 44.15 -7.78
CA LEU A 270 44.89 45.44 -7.07
C LEU A 270 46.21 45.71 -6.30
N PRO A 271 47.10 46.62 -6.77
CA PRO A 271 48.29 46.99 -6.04
C PRO A 271 47.90 48.00 -4.95
N SER A 272 48.51 47.87 -3.77
CA SER A 272 48.53 48.87 -2.71
C SER A 272 48.88 50.26 -3.25
N PHE A 273 47.89 51.15 -3.37
CA PHE A 273 48.07 52.52 -3.83
C PHE A 273 48.69 53.38 -2.71
N GLN A 274 50.01 53.54 -2.81
CA GLN A 274 50.83 54.69 -2.42
C GLN A 274 50.46 55.48 -1.14
N LEU A 275 51.18 55.20 -0.04
CA LEU A 275 51.51 56.23 0.95
C LEU A 275 52.70 57.05 0.42
N ARG A 276 52.43 58.27 -0.05
CA ARG A 276 53.47 59.28 -0.33
C ARG A 276 54.13 59.69 1.00
N PRO A 277 55.47 59.77 1.09
CA PRO A 277 56.11 60.40 2.24
C PRO A 277 55.99 61.94 2.11
N PRO A 278 55.82 62.69 3.22
CA PRO A 278 55.84 64.13 3.17
C PRO A 278 57.28 64.60 2.90
N THR A 279 57.44 65.57 2.00
CA THR A 279 58.73 66.23 1.75
C THR A 279 58.67 67.64 2.33
N ILE A 280 59.66 67.93 3.18
CA ILE A 280 60.03 69.16 3.90
C ILE A 280 59.16 69.51 5.11
#